data_AF-A0A2E3Z5R4-F1
#
_entry.id   AF-A0A2E3Z5R4-F1
#
_cell.length_a   1.000
_cell.length_b   1.000
_cell.length_c   1.000
_cell.angle_alpha   90.00
_cell.angle_beta   90.00
_cell.angle_gamma   90.00
#
_symmetry.space_group_name_H-M   'P 1'
#
loop_
_entity.id
_entity.type
_entity.pdbx_description
1 polymer ?
#
loop_
_entity_poly.entity_id
_entity_poly.type
_entity_poly.pdbx_seq_one_letter_code
_entity_poly.pdbx_strand_id
1 'polypeptide(L)'
;MGRESIRSAGLSLSWAIVLIWFGANLLSQALYLGFNGQPYDANQILKSLGTWYWICVLLELIIWLTFGSLLVQKFRLDTRKSPVPESA
;
A
#
# COMPACT_ATOMS: atom_id res chain seq x y z
N MET A 1 -15.74 -25.01 8.64
CA MET A 1 -15.22 -24.16 7.54
C MET A 1 -14.88 -22.80 8.14
N GLY A 2 -13.80 -22.71 8.91
CA GLY A 2 -13.72 -21.76 10.02
C GLY A 2 -12.45 -20.95 10.05
N ARG A 3 -12.59 -19.62 10.02
CA ARG A 3 -11.59 -18.59 10.40
C ARG A 3 -10.33 -18.48 9.53
N GLU A 4 -9.73 -19.56 9.06
CA GLU A 4 -8.47 -19.52 8.30
C GLU A 4 -8.69 -19.05 6.85
N SER A 5 -9.76 -19.52 6.21
CA SER A 5 -10.19 -19.05 4.89
C SER A 5 -10.64 -17.58 4.90
N ILE A 6 -11.27 -17.11 5.99
CA ILE A 6 -11.67 -15.70 6.13
C ILE A 6 -10.43 -14.80 6.30
N ARG A 7 -9.42 -15.27 7.06
CA ARG A 7 -8.14 -14.56 7.22
C ARG A 7 -7.35 -14.48 5.93
N SER A 8 -7.28 -15.57 5.14
CA SER A 8 -6.59 -15.55 3.85
C SER A 8 -7.29 -14.66 2.83
N ALA A 9 -8.63 -14.68 2.80
CA ALA A 9 -9.44 -13.77 1.97
C ALA A 9 -9.28 -12.29 2.39
N GLY A 10 -9.23 -12.00 3.68
CA GLY A 10 -8.95 -10.64 4.17
C GLY A 10 -7.54 -10.15 3.79
N LEU A 11 -6.54 -11.04 3.83
CA LEU A 11 -5.17 -10.72 3.40
C LEU A 11 -5.10 -10.46 1.89
N SER A 12 -5.78 -11.27 1.06
CA SER A 12 -5.80 -11.09 -0.39
C SER A 12 -6.53 -9.81 -0.80
N LEU A 13 -7.63 -9.47 -0.14
CA LEU A 13 -8.35 -8.21 -0.37
C LEU A 13 -7.49 -7.01 0.00
N SER A 14 -6.77 -7.08 1.13
CA SER A 14 -5.89 -5.99 1.58
C SER A 14 -4.74 -5.74 0.61
N TRP A 15 -4.15 -6.81 0.06
CA TRP A 15 -3.14 -6.70 -0.99
C TRP A 15 -3.71 -6.14 -2.30
N ALA A 16 -4.93 -6.54 -2.69
CA ALA A 16 -5.59 -5.99 -3.87
C ALA A 16 -5.85 -4.47 -3.72
N ILE A 17 -6.32 -4.03 -2.56
CA ILE A 17 -6.55 -2.60 -2.26
C ILE A 17 -5.25 -1.81 -2.37
N VAL A 18 -4.15 -2.32 -1.79
CA VAL A 18 -2.83 -1.68 -1.89
C VAL A 18 -2.37 -1.57 -3.34
N LEU A 19 -2.49 -2.64 -4.14
CA LEU A 19 -2.06 -2.65 -5.54
C LEU A 19 -2.87 -1.69 -6.41
N ILE A 20 -4.19 -1.65 -6.22
CA ILE A 20 -5.08 -0.72 -6.91
C ILE A 20 -4.73 0.73 -6.52
N TRP A 21 -4.55 1.01 -5.23
CA TRP A 21 -4.17 2.33 -4.76
C TRP A 21 -2.81 2.78 -5.30
N PHE A 22 -1.80 1.91 -5.23
CA PHE A 22 -0.46 2.21 -5.73
C PHE A 22 -0.46 2.42 -7.25
N GLY A 23 -1.16 1.55 -7.99
CA GLY A 23 -1.33 1.68 -9.44
C GLY A 23 -2.06 2.96 -9.84
N ALA A 24 -3.13 3.34 -9.11
CA ALA A 24 -3.85 4.58 -9.35
C ALA A 24 -2.98 5.83 -9.12
N ASN A 25 -2.14 5.83 -8.08
CA ASN A 25 -1.19 6.92 -7.83
C ASN A 25 -0.13 7.04 -8.93
N LEU A 26 0.45 5.92 -9.38
CA LEU A 26 1.41 5.91 -10.48
C LEU A 26 0.77 6.36 -11.80
N LEU A 27 -0.45 5.89 -12.09
CA LEU A 27 -1.17 6.27 -13.30
C LEU A 27 -1.54 7.76 -13.29
N SER A 28 -1.98 8.29 -12.15
CA SER A 28 -2.26 9.72 -11.99
C SER A 28 -1.02 10.57 -12.24
N GLN A 29 0.13 10.19 -11.68
CA GLN A 29 1.41 10.87 -11.93
C GLN A 29 1.84 10.78 -13.40
N ALA A 30 1.72 9.60 -14.02
CA ALA A 30 2.09 9.38 -15.42
C ALA A 30 1.22 10.20 -16.39
N LEU A 31 -0.10 10.25 -16.14
CA LEU A 31 -1.02 11.08 -16.91
C LEU A 31 -0.69 12.58 -16.76
N TYR A 32 -0.44 13.04 -15.53
CA TYR A 32 -0.08 14.43 -15.29
C TYR A 32 1.23 14.83 -15.97
N LEU A 33 2.24 13.96 -15.90
CA LEU A 33 3.52 14.14 -16.59
C LEU A 33 3.34 14.16 -18.11
N GLY A 34 2.47 13.31 -18.65
CA GLY A 34 2.16 13.26 -20.08
C GLY A 34 1.52 14.55 -20.61
N PHE A 35 0.69 15.22 -19.79
CA PHE A 35 0.05 16.47 -20.19
C PHE A 35 0.88 17.73 -19.89
N ASN A 36 1.56 17.78 -18.75
CA ASN A 36 2.23 19.00 -18.27
C ASN A 36 3.75 19.00 -18.55
N GLY A 37 4.33 17.87 -18.94
CA GLY A 37 5.78 17.71 -19.19
C GLY A 37 6.65 17.84 -17.94
N GLN A 38 6.06 18.08 -16.77
CA GLN A 38 6.72 18.18 -15.48
C GLN A 38 6.17 17.15 -14.51
N PRO A 39 7.02 16.62 -13.61
CA PRO A 39 6.58 15.68 -12.59
C PRO A 39 5.50 16.31 -11.70
N TYR A 40 4.62 15.46 -11.19
CA TYR A 40 3.52 15.85 -10.32
C TYR A 40 4.05 16.56 -9.07
N ASP A 41 3.85 17.87 -8.98
CA ASP A 41 4.23 18.65 -7.80
C ASP A 41 3.13 18.49 -6.74
N ALA A 42 3.24 17.39 -6.01
CA ALA A 42 2.31 17.03 -4.96
C ALA A 42 2.17 18.18 -3.96
N ASN A 43 3.27 18.84 -3.57
CA ASN A 43 3.22 19.93 -2.61
C ASN A 43 2.44 21.15 -3.11
N GLN A 44 2.52 21.48 -4.40
CA GLN A 44 1.72 22.59 -4.95
C GLN A 44 0.23 22.27 -5.00
N ILE A 45 -0.14 21.06 -5.43
CA ILE A 45 -1.55 20.63 -5.48
C ILE A 45 -2.12 20.51 -4.07
N LEU A 46 -1.34 19.97 -3.14
CA LEU A 46 -1.77 19.81 -1.77
C LEU A 46 -1.89 21.16 -1.05
N LYS A 47 -1.00 22.14 -1.33
CA LYS A 47 -1.15 23.51 -0.82
C LYS A 47 -2.31 24.26 -1.47
N SER A 48 -2.65 24.00 -2.72
CA SER A 48 -3.76 24.67 -3.40
C SER A 48 -5.14 24.25 -2.85
N LEU A 49 -5.24 23.06 -2.22
CA LEU A 49 -6.44 22.61 -1.50
C LEU A 49 -6.68 23.33 -0.16
N GLY A 50 -5.72 24.11 0.35
CA GLY A 50 -5.84 24.81 1.63
C GLY A 50 -6.02 23.83 2.80
N THR A 51 -6.99 24.08 3.68
CA THR A 51 -7.22 23.26 4.90
C THR A 51 -7.56 21.80 4.61
N TRP A 52 -8.15 21.49 3.45
CA TRP A 52 -8.51 20.13 3.05
C TRP A 52 -7.30 19.22 2.81
N TYR A 53 -6.11 19.79 2.63
CA TYR A 53 -4.82 19.10 2.58
C TYR A 53 -4.65 18.04 3.67
N TRP A 54 -4.99 18.38 4.91
CA TRP A 54 -4.77 17.52 6.07
C TRP A 54 -5.55 16.22 6.01
N ILE A 55 -6.70 16.20 5.31
CA ILE A 55 -7.49 15.00 5.10
C ILE A 55 -6.78 14.05 4.13
N CYS A 56 -6.21 14.58 3.05
CA CYS A 56 -5.41 13.79 2.09
C CYS A 56 -4.18 13.18 2.77
N VAL A 57 -3.47 13.95 3.59
CA VAL A 57 -2.32 13.47 4.37
C VAL A 57 -2.72 12.37 5.33
N LEU A 58 -3.84 12.53 6.05
CA LEU A 58 -4.34 11.50 6.97
C LEU A 58 -4.67 10.20 6.24
N LEU A 59 -5.33 10.28 5.08
CA LEU A 59 -5.63 9.13 4.22
C LEU A 59 -4.36 8.42 3.76
N GLU A 60 -3.37 9.18 3.31
CA GLU A 60 -2.07 8.64 2.89
C GLU A 60 -1.37 7.91 4.06
N LEU A 61 -1.43 8.48 5.25
CA LEU A 61 -0.83 7.90 6.46
C LEU A 61 -1.51 6.57 6.85
N ILE A 62 -2.83 6.47 6.75
CA ILE A 62 -3.59 5.23 6.97
C ILE A 62 -3.15 4.14 5.99
N ILE A 63 -2.92 4.51 4.73
CA ILE A 63 -2.53 3.57 3.69
C ILE A 63 -1.09 3.11 3.89
N TRP A 64 -0.18 4.01 4.26
CA TRP A 64 1.19 3.68 4.65
C TRP A 64 1.25 2.74 5.86
N LEU A 65 0.42 2.96 6.88
CA LEU A 65 0.33 2.07 8.04
C LEU A 65 -0.19 0.68 7.66
N THR A 66 -1.18 0.61 6.76
CA THR A 66 -1.73 -0.65 6.26
C THR A 66 -0.67 -1.41 5.44
N PHE A 67 0.01 -0.71 4.53
CA PHE A 67 1.06 -1.29 3.71
C PHE A 67 2.26 -1.79 4.54
N GLY A 68 2.73 -0.97 5.48
CA GLY A 68 3.81 -1.34 6.40
C GLY A 68 3.44 -2.55 7.26
N SER A 69 2.20 -2.61 7.75
CA SER A 69 1.70 -3.75 8.52
C SER A 69 1.66 -5.04 7.69
N LEU A 70 1.23 -4.98 6.43
CA LEU A 70 1.19 -6.13 5.52
C LEU A 70 2.60 -6.62 5.15
N LEU A 71 3.53 -5.70 4.89
CA LEU A 71 4.93 -6.04 4.63
C LEU A 71 5.56 -6.75 5.84
N VAL A 72 5.40 -6.19 7.04
CA VAL A 72 5.92 -6.79 8.28
C VAL A 72 5.33 -8.18 8.50
N GLN A 73 4.02 -8.37 8.27
CA GLN A 73 3.42 -9.71 8.36
C GLN A 73 4.00 -10.69 7.34
N LYS A 74 4.20 -10.27 6.09
CA LYS A 74 4.78 -11.13 5.05
C LYS A 74 6.21 -11.56 5.41
N PHE A 75 7.06 -10.62 5.84
CA PHE A 75 8.45 -10.93 6.22
C PHE A 75 8.53 -11.77 7.50
N ARG A 76 7.65 -11.55 8.49
CA ARG A 76 7.62 -12.37 9.73
C ARG A 76 7.16 -13.81 9.49
N LEU A 77 6.38 -14.06 8.44
CA LEU A 77 5.96 -15.41 8.06
C LEU A 77 7.06 -16.18 7.34
N ASP A 78 7.91 -15.50 6.57
CA ASP A 78 9.06 -16.10 5.87
C ASP A 78 10.10 -16.67 6.86
N THR A 79 10.36 -15.96 7.96
CA THR A 79 11.32 -16.43 9.00
C THR A 79 10.86 -17.70 9.72
N ARG A 80 9.55 -18.03 9.73
CA ARG A 80 9.03 -19.21 10.43
C ARG A 80 9.15 -20.51 9.62
N LYS A 81 9.55 -20.44 8.36
CA LYS A 81 9.66 -21.57 7.44
C LYS A 81 11.11 -22.03 7.26
N SER A 82 11.85 -22.17 8.36
CA SER A 82 13.09 -22.95 8.35
C SER A 82 12.75 -24.37 8.82
N PRO A 83 12.55 -25.36 7.91
CA PRO A 83 12.58 -26.74 8.32
C PRO A 83 13.98 -27.04 8.83
N VAL A 84 14.09 -27.42 10.10
CA VAL A 84 15.31 -28.01 10.66
C VAL A 84 15.70 -29.17 9.72
N PRO A 85 16.90 -29.17 9.13
CA PRO A 85 17.35 -30.35 8.42
C PRO A 85 17.49 -31.46 9.45
N GLU A 86 16.54 -32.39 9.44
CA GLU A 86 16.69 -33.69 10.07
C GLU A 86 17.74 -34.44 9.25
N SER A 87 19.00 -34.17 9.56
CA SER A 87 20.14 -34.94 9.10
C SER A 87 20.14 -36.29 9.83
N ALA A 88 19.77 -37.32 9.07
CA ALA A 88 20.25 -38.72 9.06
C ALA A 88 20.76 -39.35 10.37
#